data_AF-A0A946DR98-F1
#
_entry.id   AF-A0A946DR98-F1
#
_cell.length_a   1.000
_cell.length_b   1.000
_cell.length_c   1.000
_cell.angle_alpha   90.00
_cell.angle_beta   90.00
_cell.angle_gamma   90.00
#
_symmetry.space_group_name_H-M   'P 1'
#
loop_
_entity.id
_entity.type
_entity.pdbx_description
1 polymer ?
#
loop_
_entity_poly.entity_id
_entity_poly.type
_entity_poly.pdbx_seq_one_letter_code
_entity_poly.pdbx_strand_id
1 'polypeptide(L)'
;MAELTEAEQDRIWDHYQSEQRGSFAASWPRLHYLARRIAPNSRVLNIGIGGGEFETAADRRELELFQLDPSLKTVEAARQRSEVPQRVSIGYVQDMPFDNDQFDAVVASELLEHLTDEILAAALVEIARVLRPGSSPGWTLSGYGPCRGEPGRKHNVLPSLSAPLPPLGT
;
A
#
# COMPACT_ATOMS: atom_id res chain seq x y z
N MET A 1 -27.49 3.25 -0.59
CA MET A 1 -26.02 3.30 -0.50
C MET A 1 -25.55 2.05 -1.19
N ALA A 2 -25.08 2.15 -2.43
CA ALA A 2 -24.76 0.99 -3.25
C ALA A 2 -23.39 0.45 -2.80
N GLU A 3 -23.37 -0.77 -2.29
CA GLU A 3 -22.13 -1.55 -2.12
C GLU A 3 -21.47 -1.63 -3.50
N LEU A 4 -20.23 -1.13 -3.60
CA LEU A 4 -19.44 -1.30 -4.81
C LEU A 4 -19.06 -2.77 -4.92
N THR A 5 -19.56 -3.42 -5.95
CA THR A 5 -19.25 -4.81 -6.27
C THR A 5 -17.75 -4.96 -6.59
N GLU A 6 -17.17 -6.14 -6.35
CA GLU A 6 -15.79 -6.47 -6.73
C GLU A 6 -15.51 -6.10 -8.21
N ALA A 7 -16.51 -6.30 -9.09
CA ALA A 7 -16.46 -5.95 -10.51
C ALA A 7 -16.41 -4.43 -10.81
N GLU A 8 -16.80 -3.57 -9.87
CA GLU A 8 -16.63 -2.11 -9.98
C GLU A 8 -15.27 -1.66 -9.46
N GLN A 9 -14.75 -2.33 -8.43
CA GLN A 9 -13.37 -2.14 -7.96
C GLN A 9 -12.36 -2.55 -9.03
N ASP A 10 -12.58 -3.68 -9.70
CA ASP A 10 -11.75 -4.16 -10.81
C ASP A 10 -11.73 -3.16 -11.97
N ARG A 11 -12.87 -2.55 -12.32
CA ARG A 11 -12.94 -1.53 -13.39
C ARG A 11 -12.20 -0.24 -13.04
N ILE A 12 -12.27 0.18 -11.78
CA ILE A 12 -11.50 1.34 -11.28
C ILE A 12 -10.00 1.02 -11.35
N TRP A 13 -9.61 -0.16 -10.89
CA TRP A 13 -8.22 -0.59 -10.85
C TRP A 13 -7.62 -0.79 -12.25
N ASP A 14 -8.35 -1.43 -13.17
CA ASP A 14 -7.95 -1.61 -14.56
C ASP A 14 -7.75 -0.28 -15.30
N HIS A 15 -8.59 0.73 -15.03
CA HIS A 15 -8.46 2.06 -15.60
C HIS A 15 -7.19 2.77 -15.09
N TYR A 16 -6.91 2.73 -13.79
CA TYR A 16 -5.70 3.35 -13.23
C TYR A 16 -4.40 2.61 -13.62
N GLN A 17 -4.45 1.28 -13.80
CA GLN A 17 -3.31 0.49 -14.25
C GLN A 17 -2.98 0.64 -15.75
N SER A 18 -3.97 0.94 -16.58
CA SER A 18 -3.79 1.05 -18.03
C SER A 18 -3.35 2.45 -18.50
N GLU A 19 -3.68 3.53 -17.78
CA GLU A 19 -3.47 4.90 -18.28
C GLU A 19 -2.24 5.64 -17.72
N GLN A 20 -1.47 5.10 -16.76
CA GLN A 20 -0.43 5.90 -16.06
C GLN A 20 0.99 5.30 -15.96
N ARG A 21 1.44 4.51 -16.94
CA ARG A 21 2.89 4.20 -17.05
C ARG A 21 3.67 5.46 -17.39
N GLY A 22 4.19 6.14 -16.37
CA GLY A 22 5.05 7.34 -16.47
C GLY A 22 4.63 8.53 -15.59
N SER A 23 3.42 8.53 -15.00
CA SER A 23 2.90 9.66 -14.22
C SER A 23 3.50 9.78 -12.80
N PHE A 24 4.15 8.72 -12.30
CA PHE A 24 4.64 8.64 -10.92
C PHE A 24 6.11 9.04 -10.75
N ALA A 25 6.76 9.61 -11.78
CA ALA A 25 8.12 10.13 -11.66
C ALA A 25 8.24 11.21 -10.56
N ALA A 26 7.18 11.98 -10.32
CA ALA A 26 7.12 12.94 -9.23
C ALA A 26 7.16 12.28 -7.84
N SER A 27 6.77 11.01 -7.74
CA SER A 27 6.74 10.24 -6.50
C SER A 27 8.10 9.66 -6.10
N TRP A 28 9.08 9.65 -7.02
CA TRP A 28 10.39 9.03 -6.82
C TRP A 28 11.16 9.52 -5.57
N PRO A 29 11.34 10.83 -5.35
CA PRO A 29 12.06 11.32 -4.17
C PRO A 29 11.41 10.88 -2.87
N ARG A 30 10.07 10.83 -2.86
CA ARG A 30 9.29 10.39 -1.72
C ARG A 30 9.49 8.90 -1.47
N LEU A 31 9.30 8.04 -2.48
CA LEU A 31 9.51 6.60 -2.35
C LEU A 31 10.93 6.26 -1.87
N HIS A 32 11.94 6.97 -2.38
CA HIS A 32 13.31 6.85 -1.88
C HIS A 32 13.45 7.29 -0.42
N TYR A 33 12.80 8.39 -0.03
CA TYR A 33 12.77 8.81 1.36
C TYR A 33 12.10 7.76 2.27
N LEU A 34 10.99 7.14 1.83
CA LEU A 34 10.31 6.08 2.58
C LEU A 34 11.19 4.85 2.74
N ALA A 35 11.73 4.34 1.64
CA ALA A 35 12.63 3.20 1.65
C ALA A 35 13.86 3.45 2.55
N ARG A 36 14.32 4.71 2.63
CA ARG A 36 15.42 5.12 3.50
C ARG A 36 15.10 5.14 5.00
N ARG A 37 13.83 5.24 5.36
CA ARG A 37 13.35 5.28 6.74
C ARG A 37 13.15 3.88 7.33
N ILE A 38 13.05 2.86 6.49
CA ILE A 38 12.92 1.47 6.91
C ILE A 38 14.29 0.92 7.27
N ALA A 39 14.35 0.22 8.41
CA ALA A 39 15.56 -0.43 8.88
C ALA A 39 15.97 -1.59 7.94
N PRO A 40 17.27 -1.78 7.67
CA PRO A 40 17.74 -2.96 6.95
C PRO A 40 17.28 -4.27 7.60
N ASN A 41 17.13 -5.32 6.80
CA ASN A 41 16.63 -6.64 7.19
C ASN A 41 15.18 -6.66 7.72
N SER A 42 14.42 -5.58 7.53
CA SER A 42 13.00 -5.54 7.88
C SER A 42 12.16 -6.32 6.87
N ARG A 43 11.10 -6.98 7.34
CA ARG A 43 10.03 -7.52 6.50
C ARG A 43 9.05 -6.41 6.17
N VAL A 44 8.93 -6.10 4.88
CA VAL A 44 8.14 -4.95 4.40
C VAL A 44 7.07 -5.43 3.45
N LEU A 45 5.82 -5.00 3.65
CA LEU A 45 4.74 -5.20 2.69
C LEU A 45 4.52 -3.93 1.86
N ASN A 46 4.65 -4.02 0.55
CA ASN A 46 4.19 -3.01 -0.40
C ASN A 46 2.79 -3.37 -0.92
N ILE A 47 1.83 -2.46 -0.81
CA ILE A 47 0.44 -2.64 -1.24
C ILE A 47 0.16 -1.71 -2.42
N GLY A 48 -0.28 -2.28 -3.54
CA GLY A 48 -0.40 -1.59 -4.82
C GLY A 48 0.95 -1.55 -5.53
N ILE A 49 1.33 -2.66 -6.17
CA ILE A 49 2.65 -2.82 -6.80
C ILE A 49 2.80 -1.87 -8.00
N GLY A 50 1.72 -1.70 -8.77
CA GLY A 50 1.70 -0.81 -9.93
C GLY A 50 2.84 -1.10 -10.92
N GLY A 51 3.66 -0.07 -11.19
CA GLY A 51 4.79 -0.16 -12.11
C GLY A 51 6.06 -0.77 -11.50
N GLY A 52 6.12 -0.94 -10.18
CA GLY A 52 7.34 -1.38 -9.48
C GLY A 52 8.21 -0.23 -8.95
N GLU A 53 7.65 0.97 -8.79
CA GLU A 53 8.41 2.17 -8.42
C GLU A 53 8.98 2.08 -6.99
N PHE A 54 8.25 1.49 -6.05
CA PHE A 54 8.75 1.33 -4.68
C PHE A 54 9.86 0.26 -4.62
N GLU A 55 9.69 -0.84 -5.34
CA GLU A 55 10.67 -1.91 -5.50
C GLU A 55 12.00 -1.33 -6.01
N THR A 56 11.91 -0.47 -7.03
CA THR A 56 13.09 0.22 -7.59
C THR A 56 13.74 1.15 -6.56
N ALA A 57 12.96 1.86 -5.75
CA ALA A 57 13.48 2.71 -4.68
C ALA A 57 14.08 1.91 -3.50
N ALA A 58 13.63 0.67 -3.31
CA ALA A 58 14.01 -0.23 -2.23
C ALA A 58 15.17 -1.18 -2.55
N ASP A 59 15.54 -1.32 -3.84
CA ASP A 59 16.54 -2.28 -4.37
C ASP A 59 17.86 -2.35 -3.56
N ARG A 60 18.29 -1.22 -2.98
CA ARG A 60 19.56 -1.12 -2.22
C ARG A 60 19.39 -1.03 -0.70
N ARG A 61 18.24 -1.44 -0.16
CA ARG A 61 17.88 -1.24 1.25
C ARG A 61 17.96 -2.50 2.12
N GLU A 62 18.38 -3.63 1.54
CA GLU A 62 18.48 -4.93 2.22
C GLU A 62 17.14 -5.29 2.91
N LEU A 63 16.02 -5.13 2.21
CA LEU A 63 14.69 -5.38 2.75
C LEU A 63 14.19 -6.76 2.34
N GLU A 64 13.45 -7.42 3.24
CA GLU A 64 12.64 -8.57 2.87
C GLU A 64 11.29 -8.08 2.33
N LEU A 65 11.26 -7.77 1.03
CA LEU A 65 10.10 -7.16 0.39
C LEU A 65 9.02 -8.19 0.02
N PHE A 66 7.80 -7.93 0.46
CA PHE A 66 6.56 -8.60 0.10
C PHE A 66 5.66 -7.63 -0.65
N GLN A 67 4.83 -8.16 -1.53
CA GLN A 67 4.10 -7.37 -2.52
C GLN A 67 2.66 -7.88 -2.63
N LEU A 68 1.69 -6.96 -2.66
CA LEU A 68 0.26 -7.24 -2.79
C LEU A 68 -0.36 -6.33 -3.85
N ASP A 69 -1.07 -6.91 -4.82
CA ASP A 69 -1.88 -6.18 -5.79
C ASP A 69 -3.10 -7.03 -6.20
N PRO A 70 -4.30 -6.44 -6.37
CA PRO A 70 -5.46 -7.22 -6.80
C PRO A 70 -5.41 -7.59 -8.30
N SER A 71 -4.60 -6.90 -9.11
CA SER A 71 -4.45 -7.21 -10.54
C SER A 71 -3.53 -8.40 -10.77
N LEU A 72 -4.10 -9.48 -11.31
CA LEU A 72 -3.34 -10.66 -11.73
C LEU A 72 -2.21 -10.29 -12.71
N LYS A 73 -2.48 -9.39 -13.67
CA LYS A 73 -1.49 -8.94 -14.65
C LYS A 73 -0.30 -8.24 -13.98
N THR A 74 -0.56 -7.40 -12.98
CA THR A 74 0.51 -6.71 -12.23
C THR A 74 1.31 -7.69 -11.39
N VAL A 75 0.63 -8.63 -10.71
CA VAL A 75 1.27 -9.69 -9.92
C VAL A 75 2.16 -10.57 -10.79
N GLU A 76 1.69 -11.01 -11.95
CA GLU A 76 2.48 -11.82 -12.89
C GLU A 76 3.71 -11.06 -13.38
N ALA A 77 3.56 -9.78 -13.75
CA ALA A 77 4.67 -8.95 -14.18
C ALA A 77 5.68 -8.69 -13.05
N ALA A 78 5.21 -8.54 -11.81
CA ALA A 78 6.07 -8.39 -10.63
C ALA A 78 6.83 -9.68 -10.30
N ARG A 79 6.16 -10.84 -10.39
CA ARG A 79 6.79 -12.16 -10.22
C ARG A 79 7.90 -12.42 -11.22
N GLN A 80 7.75 -11.97 -12.47
CA GLN A 80 8.79 -12.09 -13.49
C GLN A 80 10.03 -11.22 -13.20
N ARG A 81 9.86 -10.11 -12.48
CA ARG A 81 10.96 -9.18 -12.13
C ARG A 81 11.59 -9.47 -10.78
N SER A 82 10.88 -10.15 -9.88
CA SER A 82 11.31 -10.40 -8.51
C SER A 82 12.25 -11.61 -8.43
N GLU A 83 13.32 -11.48 -7.63
CA GLU A 83 14.19 -12.61 -7.27
C GLU A 83 13.48 -13.64 -6.39
N VAL A 84 12.38 -13.24 -5.73
CA VAL A 84 11.64 -14.05 -4.77
C VAL A 84 10.13 -14.05 -5.11
N PRO A 85 9.71 -14.70 -6.22
CA PRO A 85 8.33 -14.61 -6.73
C PRO A 85 7.25 -15.05 -5.73
N GLN A 86 7.59 -15.93 -4.79
CA GLN A 86 6.70 -16.38 -3.71
C GLN A 86 6.32 -15.28 -2.71
N ARG A 87 7.00 -14.12 -2.73
CA ARG A 87 6.65 -12.95 -1.90
C ARG A 87 5.68 -11.99 -2.60
N VAL A 88 5.21 -12.35 -3.81
CA VAL A 88 4.24 -11.57 -4.58
C VAL A 88 2.89 -12.27 -4.57
N SER A 89 1.90 -11.62 -3.96
CA SER A 89 0.56 -12.16 -3.74
C SER A 89 -0.49 -11.36 -4.49
N ILE A 90 -1.50 -12.07 -5.00
CA ILE A 90 -2.74 -11.46 -5.46
C ILE A 90 -3.69 -11.33 -4.27
N GLY A 91 -4.36 -10.19 -4.16
CA GLY A 91 -5.36 -9.97 -3.11
C GLY A 91 -5.69 -8.50 -2.91
N TYR A 92 -6.76 -8.26 -2.17
CA TYR A 92 -7.22 -6.91 -1.85
C TYR A 92 -6.68 -6.46 -0.49
N VAL A 93 -6.59 -5.16 -0.30
CA VAL A 93 -6.06 -4.55 0.94
C VAL A 93 -6.94 -4.84 2.16
N GLN A 94 -8.25 -5.02 1.96
CA GLN A 94 -9.22 -5.30 3.02
C GLN A 94 -9.32 -6.78 3.42
N ASP A 95 -8.62 -7.69 2.74
CA ASP A 95 -8.57 -9.12 3.06
C ASP A 95 -7.23 -9.70 2.59
N MET A 96 -6.19 -9.51 3.42
CA MET A 96 -4.82 -9.84 3.02
C MET A 96 -4.45 -11.30 3.33
N PRO A 97 -3.80 -12.03 2.39
CA PRO A 97 -3.37 -13.41 2.59
C PRO A 97 -2.06 -13.51 3.41
N PHE A 98 -1.98 -12.78 4.51
CA PHE A 98 -0.80 -12.71 5.39
C PHE A 98 -1.18 -13.01 6.82
N ASP A 99 -0.23 -13.56 7.57
CA ASP A 99 -0.41 -13.85 8.98
C ASP A 99 -0.44 -12.55 9.80
N ASN A 100 -0.99 -12.64 11.01
CA ASN A 100 -0.91 -11.54 11.97
C ASN A 100 0.56 -11.27 12.32
N ASP A 101 0.90 -10.02 12.64
CA ASP A 101 2.22 -9.64 13.14
C ASP A 101 3.39 -10.09 12.23
N GLN A 102 3.18 -10.11 10.92
CA GLN A 102 4.13 -10.64 9.95
C GLN A 102 5.19 -9.61 9.53
N PHE A 103 4.85 -8.32 9.51
CA PHE A 103 5.67 -7.25 8.91
C PHE A 103 6.15 -6.23 9.93
N ASP A 104 7.36 -5.73 9.69
CA ASP A 104 7.96 -4.62 10.45
C ASP A 104 7.54 -3.25 9.89
N ALA A 105 7.15 -3.20 8.61
CA ALA A 105 6.62 -2.00 7.96
C ALA A 105 5.64 -2.34 6.83
N VAL A 106 4.68 -1.45 6.59
CA VAL A 106 3.77 -1.48 5.44
C VAL A 106 3.89 -0.16 4.67
N VAL A 107 3.95 -0.26 3.35
CA VAL A 107 3.94 0.86 2.42
C VAL A 107 2.70 0.73 1.54
N ALA A 108 1.87 1.76 1.55
CA ALA A 108 0.73 1.92 0.64
C ALA A 108 0.85 3.33 0.06
N SER A 109 1.38 3.40 -1.17
CA SER A 109 1.63 4.64 -1.88
C SER A 109 0.73 4.69 -3.10
N GLU A 110 -0.07 5.76 -3.27
CA GLU A 110 -1.02 5.93 -4.39
C GLU A 110 -2.15 4.89 -4.44
N LEU A 111 -2.63 4.44 -3.27
CA LEU A 111 -3.70 3.44 -3.15
C LEU A 111 -4.90 4.01 -2.39
N LEU A 112 -4.65 4.51 -1.17
CA LEU A 112 -5.72 4.78 -0.21
C LEU A 112 -6.65 5.91 -0.63
N GLU A 113 -6.17 6.86 -1.43
CA GLU A 113 -6.95 7.98 -1.97
C GLU A 113 -8.02 7.57 -3.00
N HIS A 114 -8.01 6.31 -3.41
CA HIS A 114 -8.96 5.72 -4.34
C HIS A 114 -9.97 4.79 -3.66
N LEU A 115 -9.79 4.50 -2.37
CA LEU A 115 -10.69 3.64 -1.62
C LEU A 115 -11.92 4.40 -1.14
N THR A 116 -13.06 3.72 -1.03
CA THR A 116 -14.21 4.25 -0.30
C THR A 116 -13.91 4.29 1.20
N ASP A 117 -14.69 5.08 1.96
CA ASP A 117 -14.53 5.16 3.41
C ASP A 117 -14.66 3.78 4.08
N GLU A 118 -15.54 2.91 3.58
CA GLU A 118 -15.76 1.55 4.07
C GLU A 118 -14.52 0.65 3.83
N ILE A 119 -14.00 0.66 2.60
CA ILE A 119 -12.81 -0.13 2.25
C ILE A 119 -11.57 0.42 2.95
N LEU A 120 -11.45 1.74 3.07
CA LEU A 120 -10.37 2.39 3.81
C LEU A 120 -10.38 1.96 5.28
N ALA A 121 -11.55 1.91 5.93
CA ALA A 121 -11.66 1.45 7.30
C ALA A 121 -11.22 -0.02 7.44
N ALA A 122 -11.67 -0.90 6.55
CA ALA A 122 -11.27 -2.31 6.54
C ALA A 122 -9.76 -2.49 6.25
N ALA A 123 -9.23 -1.74 5.29
CA ALA A 123 -7.80 -1.70 4.96
C ALA A 123 -6.94 -1.32 6.16
N LEU A 124 -7.34 -0.31 6.94
CA LEU A 124 -6.60 0.11 8.13
C LEU A 124 -6.60 -0.98 9.22
N VAL A 125 -7.69 -1.73 9.37
CA VAL A 125 -7.76 -2.88 10.28
C VAL A 125 -6.80 -3.99 9.83
N GLU A 126 -6.81 -4.35 8.55
CA GLU A 126 -5.91 -5.36 8.00
C GLU A 126 -4.43 -4.95 8.08
N ILE A 127 -4.11 -3.69 7.76
CA ILE A 127 -2.75 -3.15 7.91
C ILE A 127 -2.30 -3.25 9.36
N ALA A 128 -3.17 -2.92 10.32
CA ALA A 128 -2.84 -3.04 11.73
C ALA A 128 -2.65 -4.51 12.15
N ARG A 129 -3.44 -5.44 11.61
CA ARG A 129 -3.36 -6.88 11.89
C ARG A 129 -2.03 -7.50 11.44
N VAL A 130 -1.55 -7.14 10.25
CA VAL A 130 -0.33 -7.74 9.68
C VAL A 130 0.96 -7.09 10.20
N LEU A 131 0.88 -5.94 10.87
CA LEU A 131 2.02 -5.25 11.48
C LEU A 131 2.37 -5.84 12.85
N ARG A 132 3.66 -6.04 13.10
CA ARG A 132 4.17 -6.52 14.39
C ARG A 132 3.87 -5.53 15.53
N PRO A 133 3.47 -6.01 16.72
CA PRO A 133 3.31 -5.15 17.90
C PRO A 133 4.66 -4.52 18.26
N GLY A 134 4.69 -3.20 18.42
CA GLY A 134 5.91 -2.48 18.79
C GLY A 134 6.91 -2.23 17.66
N SER A 135 6.57 -2.54 16.40
CA SER A 135 7.31 -2.00 15.25
C SER A 135 7.33 -0.47 15.35
N SER A 136 8.54 0.12 15.36
CA SER A 136 8.71 1.58 15.47
C SER A 136 7.88 2.30 14.41
N PRO A 137 7.33 3.50 14.70
CA PRO A 137 6.32 4.16 13.89
C PRO A 137 6.90 4.80 12.62
N GLY A 138 7.50 3.97 11.76
CA GLY A 138 7.82 4.27 10.37
C GLY A 138 6.62 4.04 9.44
N TRP A 139 5.38 4.14 9.96
CA TRP A 139 4.16 4.18 9.15
C TRP A 139 4.39 5.24 8.08
N THR A 140 4.53 4.83 6.83
CA THR A 140 4.33 5.80 5.77
C THR A 140 3.24 5.34 4.85
N LEU A 141 2.03 5.64 5.33
CA LEU A 141 0.91 5.95 4.48
C LEU A 141 1.28 7.18 3.67
N SER A 142 1.38 7.06 2.34
CA SER A 142 1.60 8.22 1.50
C SER A 142 0.61 8.27 0.35
N GLY A 143 -0.51 8.96 0.57
CA GLY A 143 -1.29 9.53 -0.54
C GLY A 143 -0.61 10.79 -1.05
N TYR A 144 -0.52 11.01 -2.37
CA TYR A 144 -0.01 12.28 -2.94
C TYR A 144 -1.12 13.34 -3.02
N GLY A 145 -0.71 14.60 -2.93
CA GLY A 145 -1.26 15.72 -3.72
C GLY A 145 -0.09 16.49 -4.33
N PRO A 146 -0.15 17.02 -5.57
CA PRO A 146 -1.32 17.67 -6.16
C PRO A 146 -1.67 17.23 -7.60
N CYS A 147 -2.96 17.01 -7.86
CA CYS A 147 -3.55 17.32 -9.17
C CYS A 147 -4.00 18.79 -9.10
N ARG A 148 -3.44 19.67 -9.94
CA ARG A 148 -4.02 21.00 -10.14
C ARG A 148 -5.43 20.80 -10.69
N GLY A 149 -6.47 21.23 -9.96
CA GLY A 149 -7.78 21.39 -10.60
C GLY A 149 -9.02 21.50 -9.72
N GLU A 150 -9.10 20.85 -8.56
CA GLU A 150 -10.41 20.71 -7.90
C GLU A 150 -10.42 21.10 -6.41
N PRO A 151 -11.17 22.15 -6.02
CA PRO A 151 -11.33 22.53 -4.63
C PRO A 151 -12.32 21.58 -3.93
N GLY A 152 -11.85 20.82 -2.92
CA GLY A 152 -12.75 20.07 -2.03
C GLY A 152 -12.25 18.76 -1.40
N ARG A 153 -11.07 18.23 -1.77
CA ARG A 153 -10.60 16.94 -1.21
C ARG A 153 -9.95 17.06 0.17
N LYS A 154 -10.36 16.18 1.09
CA LYS A 154 -9.80 16.08 2.45
C LYS A 154 -8.37 15.55 2.39
N HIS A 155 -7.46 16.25 3.06
CA HIS A 155 -6.05 15.93 3.14
C HIS A 155 -5.82 15.04 4.36
N ASN A 156 -5.63 13.73 4.16
CA ASN A 156 -5.35 12.83 5.27
C ASN A 156 -3.85 12.57 5.37
N VAL A 157 -3.12 13.51 5.98
CA VAL A 157 -1.92 13.16 6.74
C VAL A 157 -2.42 12.85 8.14
N LEU A 158 -2.62 11.58 8.46
CA LEU A 158 -2.97 11.21 9.82
C LEU A 158 -1.74 11.50 10.71
N PRO A 159 -1.86 12.33 11.76
CA PRO A 159 -0.79 12.47 12.74
C PRO A 159 -0.52 11.11 13.38
N SER A 160 0.69 10.92 13.88
CA SER A 160 1.08 9.75 14.67
C SER A 160 -0.03 9.45 15.69
N LEU A 161 -0.75 8.33 15.50
CA LEU A 161 -1.78 7.90 16.42
C LEU A 161 -1.09 7.42 17.70
N SER A 162 -0.85 8.38 18.61
CA SER A 162 -0.54 8.12 20.01
C SER A 162 -1.82 7.89 20.84
N ALA A 163 -2.99 7.86 20.20
CA ALA A 163 -4.25 7.58 20.87
C ALA A 163 -4.50 6.05 20.88
N PRO A 164 -4.86 5.47 22.04
CA PRO A 164 -5.22 4.05 22.11
C PRO A 164 -6.42 3.78 21.21
N LEU A 165 -6.36 2.66 20.49
CA LEU A 165 -7.48 2.15 19.70
C LEU A 165 -8.72 1.99 20.60
N PRO A 166 -9.93 2.35 20.12
CA PRO A 166 -11.15 2.10 20.87
C PRO A 166 -11.31 0.58 21.09
N PRO A 167 -11.80 0.14 22.27
CA PRO A 167 -11.97 -1.28 22.53
C PRO A 167 -12.94 -1.89 21.52
N LEU A 168 -12.54 -3.02 20.93
CA LEU A 168 -13.42 -3.85 20.12
C LEU A 168 -14.59 -4.29 21.03
N GLY A 169 -15.80 -3.84 20.70
CA GLY A 169 -17.00 -4.16 21.46
C GLY A 169 -17.27 -5.66 21.46
N THR A 170 -17.59 -6.18 22.66
CA THR A 170 -18.16 -7.51 22.91
C THR A 170 -19.54 -7.69 22.30
#